data_AF-A0A1H1UQM3-F1
#
_entry.id   AF-A0A1H1UQM3-F1
#
_cell.length_a   1.000
_cell.length_b   1.000
_cell.length_c   1.000
_cell.angle_alpha   90.00
_cell.angle_beta   90.00
_cell.angle_gamma   90.00
#
_symmetry.space_group_name_H-M   'P 1'
#
loop_
_entity.id
_entity.type
_entity.pdbx_description
1 polymer ?
#
loop_
_entity_poly.entity_id
_entity_poly.type
_entity_poly.pdbx_seq_one_letter_code
_entity_poly.pdbx_strand_id
1 'polypeptide(L)'
;MTIGSIVRTRPVPALYGLMIASLVALLPLPPLLQDQAYHQFADQRELFGIPNFWNVVSNLPFVAVGAVGLLRFHRDTTTTVLFAGIFLTGFGSSYYHLNPNDSTLFWDRLPMTICFAAILSAVVEERVDAKAGAMMLRPLLAIGIFSLLLWRWTDDLRLYAWAQFFPFLALVVILRLFPPKYTGTRYWVIAAALYALAKLLEFLDEKIYSLGSIVSGHTLKHLAAAAASLAILRLLQTRRPIAP
;
A
#
# COMPACT_ATOMS: atom_id res chain seq x y z
N MET A 1 0.87 -33.38 -12.00
CA MET A 1 0.80 -31.93 -12.27
C MET A 1 1.29 -31.19 -11.05
N THR A 2 2.26 -30.28 -11.18
CA THR A 2 2.71 -29.46 -10.06
C THR A 2 1.69 -28.34 -9.80
N ILE A 3 1.55 -27.88 -8.55
CA ILE A 3 0.62 -26.78 -8.22
C ILE A 3 0.86 -25.56 -9.14
N GLY A 4 2.11 -25.28 -9.47
CA GLY A 4 2.49 -24.22 -10.41
C GLY A 4 1.94 -24.39 -11.84
N SER A 5 1.79 -25.62 -12.35
CA SER A 5 1.21 -25.84 -13.68
C SER A 5 -0.30 -25.57 -13.71
N ILE A 6 -1.01 -25.87 -12.62
CA ILE A 6 -2.46 -25.62 -12.50
C ILE A 6 -2.74 -24.11 -12.37
N VAL A 7 -1.94 -23.40 -11.56
CA VAL A 7 -2.08 -21.94 -11.40
C VAL A 7 -1.82 -21.22 -12.72
N ARG A 8 -0.88 -21.68 -13.53
CA ARG A 8 -0.59 -21.09 -14.83
C ARG A 8 -1.68 -21.34 -15.88
N THR A 9 -2.40 -22.46 -15.83
CA THR A 9 -3.47 -22.77 -16.80
C THR A 9 -4.80 -22.11 -16.45
N ARG A 10 -5.06 -21.82 -15.17
CA ARG A 10 -6.28 -21.13 -14.71
C ARG A 10 -5.95 -20.04 -13.68
N PRO A 11 -5.28 -18.96 -14.11
CA PRO A 11 -4.70 -18.00 -13.17
C PRO A 11 -5.73 -17.14 -12.45
N VAL A 12 -6.81 -16.74 -13.13
CA VAL A 12 -7.87 -15.93 -12.53
C VAL A 12 -8.61 -16.69 -11.41
N PRO A 13 -9.14 -17.93 -11.62
CA PRO A 13 -9.70 -18.72 -10.54
C PRO A 13 -8.72 -18.99 -9.39
N ALA A 14 -7.43 -19.22 -9.69
CA ALA A 14 -6.42 -19.44 -8.66
C ALA A 14 -6.22 -18.20 -7.76
N LEU A 15 -6.19 -17.00 -8.33
CA LEU A 15 -6.06 -15.75 -7.57
C LEU A 15 -7.28 -15.48 -6.70
N TYR A 16 -8.49 -15.65 -7.24
CA TYR A 16 -9.73 -15.54 -6.45
C TYR A 16 -9.80 -16.59 -5.35
N GLY A 17 -9.40 -17.83 -5.64
CA GLY A 17 -9.32 -18.91 -4.66
C GLY A 17 -8.36 -18.58 -3.53
N LEU A 18 -7.17 -18.05 -3.84
CA LEU A 18 -6.20 -17.60 -2.84
C LEU A 18 -6.76 -16.44 -1.99
N MET A 19 -7.43 -15.47 -2.62
CA MET A 19 -8.07 -14.35 -1.94
C MET A 19 -9.13 -14.84 -0.94
N ILE A 20 -10.06 -15.69 -1.40
CA ILE A 20 -11.15 -16.24 -0.57
C ILE A 20 -10.58 -17.10 0.57
N ALA A 21 -9.64 -18.01 0.26
CA ALA A 21 -9.03 -18.87 1.27
C ALA A 21 -8.32 -18.05 2.36
N SER A 22 -7.59 -17.00 1.96
CA SER A 22 -6.90 -16.12 2.93
C SER A 22 -7.85 -15.26 3.75
N LEU A 23 -9.00 -14.84 3.21
CA LEU A 23 -10.06 -14.16 3.98
C LEU A 23 -10.72 -15.10 5.00
N VAL A 24 -11.06 -16.32 4.59
CA VAL A 24 -11.62 -17.35 5.48
C VAL A 24 -10.63 -17.70 6.59
N ALA A 25 -9.34 -17.73 6.30
CA ALA A 25 -8.29 -17.97 7.28
C ALA A 25 -8.20 -16.89 8.38
N LEU A 26 -8.83 -15.72 8.23
CA LEU A 26 -8.92 -14.71 9.29
C LEU A 26 -9.91 -15.07 10.39
N LEU A 27 -10.96 -15.84 10.07
CA LEU A 27 -12.06 -16.16 10.99
C LEU A 27 -11.61 -16.84 12.29
N PRO A 28 -10.72 -17.86 12.27
CA PRO A 28 -10.28 -18.53 13.51
C PRO A 28 -9.22 -17.73 14.29
N LEU A 29 -8.66 -16.65 13.74
CA LEU A 29 -7.64 -15.85 14.43
C LEU A 29 -8.30 -15.02 15.55
N PRO A 30 -7.63 -14.78 16.68
CA PRO A 30 -8.13 -13.84 17.68
C PRO A 30 -8.22 -12.42 17.09
N PRO A 31 -9.15 -11.57 17.56
CA PRO A 31 -9.23 -10.16 17.16
C PRO A 31 -7.88 -9.46 17.28
N LEU A 32 -7.52 -8.68 16.27
CA LEU A 32 -6.30 -7.85 16.28
C LEU A 32 -6.69 -6.44 16.70
N LEU A 33 -6.63 -6.15 17.99
CA LEU A 33 -7.05 -4.85 18.53
C LEU A 33 -6.07 -3.73 18.16
N GLN A 34 -6.57 -2.49 18.12
CA GLN A 34 -5.73 -1.32 17.87
C GLN A 34 -4.89 -0.98 19.10
N ASP A 35 -3.59 -1.16 18.98
CA ASP A 35 -2.65 -0.67 20.00
C ASP A 35 -2.66 0.86 20.01
N GLN A 36 -2.98 1.45 21.15
CA GLN A 36 -3.01 2.91 21.33
C GLN A 36 -1.60 3.51 21.41
N ALA A 37 -0.58 2.71 21.71
CA ALA A 37 0.82 3.13 21.59
C ALA A 37 1.21 3.44 20.14
N TYR A 38 0.42 2.99 19.15
CA TYR A 38 0.62 3.31 17.73
C TYR A 38 0.57 4.83 17.43
N HIS A 39 -0.04 5.63 18.31
CA HIS A 39 -0.08 7.08 18.20
C HIS A 39 1.14 7.79 18.80
N GLN A 40 1.98 7.07 19.55
CA GLN A 40 3.13 7.60 20.26
C GLN A 40 4.38 7.50 19.39
N PHE A 41 4.66 8.53 18.60
CA PHE A 41 5.86 8.56 17.76
C PHE A 41 7.11 8.86 18.58
N ALA A 42 8.25 8.37 18.13
CA ALA A 42 9.54 8.65 18.77
C ALA A 42 9.95 10.12 18.68
N ASP A 43 9.73 10.74 17.51
CA ASP A 43 9.99 12.16 17.29
C ASP A 43 8.69 12.96 17.32
N GLN A 44 8.49 13.66 18.44
CA GLN A 44 7.33 14.51 18.70
C GLN A 44 7.68 16.01 18.63
N ARG A 45 8.85 16.37 18.08
CA ARG A 45 9.31 17.76 18.06
C ARG A 45 8.32 18.64 17.29
N GLU A 46 8.00 19.77 17.90
CA GLU A 46 7.27 20.85 17.25
C GLU A 46 8.25 21.83 16.61
N LEU A 47 8.08 22.09 15.32
CA LEU A 47 8.86 23.08 14.58
C LEU A 47 7.90 23.95 13.77
N PHE A 48 8.14 25.27 13.74
CA PHE A 48 7.30 26.23 13.03
C PHE A 48 5.80 26.18 13.43
N GLY A 49 5.48 25.80 14.67
CA GLY A 49 4.11 25.67 15.16
C GLY A 49 3.38 24.40 14.69
N ILE A 50 4.11 23.42 14.13
CA ILE A 50 3.56 22.16 13.64
C ILE A 50 4.02 21.02 14.56
N PRO A 51 3.12 20.35 15.30
CA PRO A 51 3.46 19.20 16.13
C PRO A 51 3.89 18.01 15.26
N ASN A 52 4.76 17.15 15.78
CA ASN A 52 5.31 16.00 15.04
C ASN A 52 5.87 16.40 13.66
N PHE A 53 6.55 17.55 13.57
CA PHE A 53 6.85 18.25 12.32
C PHE A 53 7.41 17.33 11.23
N TRP A 54 8.38 16.49 11.57
CA TRP A 54 9.02 15.60 10.60
C TRP A 54 8.09 14.51 10.09
N ASN A 55 7.17 14.00 10.92
CA ASN A 55 6.15 13.04 10.50
C ASN A 55 5.09 13.70 9.60
N VAL A 56 4.79 15.00 9.79
CA VAL A 56 3.89 15.75 8.90
C VAL A 56 4.57 16.04 7.56
N VAL A 57 5.74 16.67 7.56
CA VAL A 57 6.38 17.18 6.33
C VAL A 57 6.95 16.06 5.45
N SER A 58 7.33 14.93 6.03
CA SER A 58 7.81 13.76 5.25
C SER A 58 6.73 13.12 4.37
N ASN A 59 5.48 13.57 4.45
CA ASN A 59 4.39 13.16 3.57
C ASN A 59 4.28 13.98 2.26
N LEU A 60 4.94 15.13 2.14
CA LEU A 60 4.94 15.94 0.93
C LEU A 60 5.37 15.18 -0.35
N PRO A 61 6.35 14.24 -0.30
CA PRO A 61 6.70 13.43 -1.46
C PRO A 61 5.54 12.60 -2.01
N PHE A 62 4.62 12.10 -1.17
CA PHE A 62 3.41 11.40 -1.65
C PHE A 62 2.52 12.33 -2.47
N VAL A 63 2.29 13.56 -1.97
CA VAL A 63 1.50 14.59 -2.68
C VAL A 63 2.11 14.88 -4.04
N ALA A 64 3.43 15.07 -4.11
CA ALA A 64 4.13 15.34 -5.36
C ALA A 64 4.01 14.16 -6.36
N VAL A 65 4.27 12.93 -5.92
CA VAL A 65 4.18 11.73 -6.77
C VAL A 65 2.75 11.50 -7.25
N GLY A 66 1.76 11.61 -6.36
CA GLY A 66 0.35 11.46 -6.66
C GLY A 66 -0.14 12.50 -7.67
N ALA A 67 0.24 13.77 -7.49
CA ALA A 67 -0.12 14.85 -8.41
C ALA A 67 0.46 14.63 -9.82
N VAL A 68 1.75 14.29 -9.93
CA VAL A 68 2.38 13.99 -11.23
C VAL A 68 1.72 12.78 -11.89
N GLY A 69 1.37 11.76 -11.11
CA GLY A 69 0.67 10.58 -11.59
C GLY A 69 -0.72 10.88 -12.14
N LEU A 70 -1.54 11.64 -11.39
CA LEU A 70 -2.87 12.08 -11.82
C LEU A 70 -2.81 12.90 -13.11
N LEU A 71 -1.88 13.85 -13.21
CA LEU A 71 -1.73 14.66 -14.42
C LEU A 71 -1.40 13.81 -15.67
N ARG A 72 -0.61 12.74 -15.50
CA ARG A 72 -0.10 11.92 -16.62
C ARG A 72 -0.95 10.69 -16.96
N PHE A 73 -1.63 10.10 -15.98
CA PHE A 73 -2.26 8.78 -16.11
C PHE A 73 -3.76 8.78 -15.72
N HIS A 74 -4.49 9.89 -15.97
CA HIS A 74 -5.91 10.04 -15.62
C HIS A 74 -6.91 9.31 -16.52
N ARG A 75 -6.45 8.68 -17.62
CA ARG A 75 -7.35 8.05 -18.61
C ARG A 75 -7.71 6.61 -18.31
N ASP A 76 -6.95 5.98 -17.43
CA ASP A 76 -7.19 4.62 -16.98
C ASP A 76 -7.67 4.65 -15.52
N THR A 77 -8.74 3.91 -15.23
CA THR A 77 -9.39 3.94 -13.91
C THR A 77 -8.45 3.45 -12.81
N THR A 78 -7.73 2.35 -13.05
CA THR A 78 -6.85 1.73 -12.05
C THR A 78 -5.70 2.67 -11.67
N THR A 79 -5.03 3.26 -12.65
CA THR A 79 -3.96 4.24 -12.43
C THR A 79 -4.48 5.55 -11.82
N THR A 80 -5.67 6.02 -12.22
CA THR A 80 -6.31 7.18 -11.59
C THR A 80 -6.58 6.94 -10.11
N VAL A 81 -7.18 5.80 -9.76
CA VAL A 81 -7.45 5.42 -8.37
C VAL A 81 -6.15 5.27 -7.58
N LEU A 82 -5.12 4.66 -8.17
CA LEU A 82 -3.81 4.53 -7.55
C LEU A 82 -3.20 5.89 -7.19
N PHE A 83 -3.11 6.81 -8.15
CA PHE A 83 -2.47 8.11 -7.92
C PHE A 83 -3.34 9.06 -7.10
N ALA A 84 -4.66 8.95 -7.16
CA ALA A 84 -5.56 9.61 -6.23
C ALA A 84 -5.33 9.11 -4.80
N GLY A 85 -5.22 7.79 -4.61
CA GLY A 85 -4.85 7.20 -3.33
C GLY A 85 -3.51 7.74 -2.82
N ILE A 86 -2.45 7.73 -3.64
CA ILE A 86 -1.12 8.22 -3.24
C ILE A 86 -1.18 9.72 -2.86
N PHE A 87 -1.86 10.53 -3.68
CA PHE A 87 -2.03 11.96 -3.41
C PHE A 87 -2.74 12.19 -2.07
N LEU A 88 -3.85 11.48 -1.85
CA LEU A 88 -4.64 11.57 -0.63
C LEU A 88 -3.92 10.98 0.60
N THR A 89 -3.04 9.98 0.44
CA THR A 89 -2.19 9.48 1.53
C THR A 89 -1.32 10.59 2.08
N GLY A 90 -0.77 11.46 1.23
CA GLY A 90 0.01 12.60 1.68
C GLY A 90 -0.78 13.52 2.62
N PHE A 91 -2.03 13.85 2.28
CA PHE A 91 -2.89 14.69 3.12
C PHE A 91 -3.43 13.96 4.34
N GLY A 92 -3.93 12.74 4.17
CA GLY A 92 -4.48 11.91 5.25
C GLY A 92 -3.46 11.60 6.32
N SER A 93 -2.24 11.23 5.92
CA SER A 93 -1.13 10.98 6.82
C SER A 93 -0.67 12.26 7.51
N SER A 94 -0.57 13.38 6.79
CA SER A 94 -0.26 14.68 7.40
C SER A 94 -1.30 15.06 8.47
N TYR A 95 -2.59 14.88 8.17
CA TYR A 95 -3.67 15.17 9.12
C TYR A 95 -3.62 14.27 10.36
N TYR A 96 -3.33 12.98 10.18
CA TYR A 96 -3.08 12.06 11.29
C TYR A 96 -1.93 12.54 12.17
N HIS A 97 -0.80 12.93 11.58
CA HIS A 97 0.37 13.36 12.34
C HIS A 97 0.22 14.71 13.04
N LEU A 98 -0.66 15.58 12.53
CA LEU A 98 -1.01 16.83 13.23
C LEU A 98 -1.79 16.59 14.52
N ASN A 99 -2.63 15.55 14.56
CA ASN A 99 -3.43 15.21 15.73
C ASN A 99 -3.62 13.69 15.82
N PRO A 100 -2.64 12.94 16.38
CA PRO A 100 -2.64 11.49 16.33
C PRO A 100 -3.73 10.87 17.21
N ASN A 101 -4.69 10.19 16.60
CA ASN A 101 -5.72 9.38 17.25
C ASN A 101 -6.41 8.48 16.22
N ASP A 102 -7.27 7.56 16.66
CA ASP A 102 -7.94 6.62 15.75
C ASP A 102 -8.86 7.28 14.72
N SER A 103 -9.44 8.44 15.04
CA SER A 103 -10.30 9.18 14.11
C SER A 103 -9.51 9.78 12.95
N THR A 104 -8.34 10.35 13.23
CA THR A 104 -7.45 10.91 12.21
C THR A 104 -6.66 9.81 11.49
N LEU A 105 -6.33 8.71 12.16
CA LEU A 105 -5.69 7.52 11.58
C LEU A 105 -6.57 6.85 10.52
N PHE A 106 -7.90 6.90 10.66
CA PHE A 106 -8.81 6.46 9.61
C PHE A 106 -8.53 7.15 8.27
N TRP A 107 -8.26 8.46 8.30
CA TRP A 107 -7.99 9.25 7.10
C TRP A 107 -6.60 9.01 6.52
N ASP A 108 -5.64 8.52 7.31
CA ASP A 108 -4.35 8.03 6.81
C ASP A 108 -4.50 6.65 6.13
N ARG A 109 -5.22 5.74 6.79
CA ARG A 109 -5.37 4.36 6.31
C ARG A 109 -6.27 4.23 5.08
N LEU A 110 -7.32 5.03 4.97
CA LEU A 110 -8.27 5.00 3.84
C LEU A 110 -7.60 5.15 2.47
N PRO A 111 -6.81 6.21 2.21
CA PRO A 111 -6.12 6.34 0.93
C PRO A 111 -5.05 5.25 0.73
N MET A 112 -4.43 4.74 1.80
CA MET A 112 -3.51 3.60 1.69
C MET A 112 -4.22 2.32 1.23
N THR A 113 -5.40 1.97 1.75
CA THR A 113 -6.14 0.78 1.30
C THR A 113 -6.57 0.89 -0.16
N ILE A 114 -6.93 2.10 -0.59
CA ILE A 114 -7.20 2.41 -2.00
C ILE A 114 -5.95 2.14 -2.87
N CYS A 115 -4.77 2.56 -2.42
CA CYS A 115 -3.51 2.29 -3.11
C CYS A 115 -3.24 0.78 -3.24
N PHE A 116 -3.38 0.02 -2.15
CA PHE A 116 -3.09 -1.42 -2.17
C PHE A 116 -4.05 -2.18 -3.10
N ALA A 117 -5.34 -1.81 -3.09
CA ALA A 117 -6.32 -2.34 -4.04
C ALA A 117 -5.94 -2.06 -5.49
N ALA A 118 -5.55 -0.82 -5.80
CA ALA A 118 -5.16 -0.42 -7.14
C ALA A 118 -3.82 -1.05 -7.61
N ILE A 119 -2.84 -1.22 -6.71
CA ILE A 119 -1.59 -1.92 -7.00
C ILE A 119 -1.84 -3.37 -7.38
N LEU A 120 -2.67 -4.08 -6.60
CA LEU A 120 -3.01 -5.46 -6.89
C LEU A 120 -3.77 -5.58 -8.22
N SER A 121 -4.74 -4.72 -8.45
CA SER A 121 -5.46 -4.65 -9.72
C SER A 121 -4.50 -4.43 -10.89
N ALA A 122 -3.61 -3.44 -10.80
CA ALA A 122 -2.64 -3.09 -11.84
C ALA A 122 -1.66 -4.25 -12.17
N VAL A 123 -1.15 -4.97 -11.17
CA VAL A 123 -0.25 -6.10 -11.45
C VAL A 123 -1.00 -7.29 -12.06
N VAL A 124 -2.26 -7.53 -11.68
CA VAL A 124 -3.11 -8.56 -12.30
C VAL A 124 -3.40 -8.20 -13.75
N GLU A 125 -3.73 -6.94 -14.04
CA GLU A 125 -3.91 -6.46 -15.41
C GLU A 125 -2.65 -6.69 -16.26
N GLU A 126 -1.48 -6.35 -15.70
CA GLU A 126 -0.19 -6.46 -16.37
C GLU A 126 0.23 -7.92 -16.60
N ARG A 127 0.09 -8.80 -15.61
CA ARG A 127 0.73 -10.12 -15.61
C ARG A 127 -0.20 -11.28 -15.91
N VAL A 128 -1.47 -11.12 -15.58
CA VAL A 128 -2.44 -12.21 -15.64
C VAL A 128 -3.44 -11.93 -16.75
N ASP A 129 -4.39 -11.05 -16.50
CA ASP A 129 -5.47 -10.75 -17.41
C ASP A 129 -5.99 -9.33 -17.20
N ALA A 130 -6.07 -8.56 -18.29
CA ALA A 130 -6.44 -7.15 -18.24
C ALA A 130 -7.89 -6.95 -17.75
N LYS A 131 -8.82 -7.82 -18.17
CA LYS A 131 -10.22 -7.71 -17.79
C LYS A 131 -10.42 -8.10 -16.32
N ALA A 132 -9.83 -9.21 -15.89
CA ALA A 132 -9.91 -9.67 -14.51
C ALA A 132 -9.29 -8.65 -13.55
N GLY A 133 -8.12 -8.11 -13.87
CA GLY A 133 -7.47 -7.09 -13.03
C GLY A 133 -8.33 -5.84 -12.85
N ALA A 134 -8.90 -5.30 -13.94
CA ALA A 134 -9.81 -4.15 -13.88
C ALA A 134 -11.10 -4.45 -13.11
N MET A 135 -11.68 -5.65 -13.29
CA MET A 135 -12.87 -6.09 -12.56
C MET A 135 -12.61 -6.29 -11.06
N MET A 136 -11.40 -6.68 -10.67
CA MET A 136 -11.01 -6.89 -9.27
C MET A 136 -10.89 -5.57 -8.48
N LEU A 137 -10.70 -4.42 -9.14
CA LEU A 137 -10.53 -3.15 -8.45
C LEU A 137 -11.71 -2.83 -7.51
N ARG A 138 -12.94 -2.91 -8.03
CA ARG A 138 -14.16 -2.56 -7.28
C ARG A 138 -14.35 -3.40 -6.00
N PRO A 139 -14.31 -4.75 -6.05
CA PRO A 139 -14.44 -5.53 -4.82
C PRO A 139 -13.26 -5.31 -3.86
N LEU A 140 -12.02 -5.10 -4.35
CA LEU A 140 -10.89 -4.79 -3.47
C LEU A 140 -11.06 -3.44 -2.75
N LEU A 141 -11.55 -2.42 -3.45
CA LEU A 141 -11.89 -1.13 -2.83
C LEU A 141 -12.99 -1.28 -1.79
N ALA A 142 -14.06 -2.03 -2.12
CA ALA A 142 -15.15 -2.29 -1.18
C ALA A 142 -14.65 -3.00 0.09
N ILE A 143 -13.82 -4.04 -0.06
CA ILE A 143 -13.21 -4.74 1.08
C ILE A 143 -12.30 -3.80 1.88
N GLY A 144 -11.47 -3.00 1.22
CA GLY A 144 -10.57 -2.05 1.86
C GLY A 144 -11.32 -0.99 2.68
N ILE A 145 -12.36 -0.37 2.12
CA ILE A 145 -13.20 0.61 2.82
C ILE A 145 -13.95 -0.06 3.98
N PHE A 146 -14.60 -1.20 3.71
CA PHE A 146 -15.33 -1.95 4.72
C PHE A 146 -14.43 -2.37 5.88
N SER A 147 -13.18 -2.75 5.61
CA SER A 147 -12.20 -3.12 6.64
C SER A 147 -11.95 -2.01 7.65
N LEU A 148 -11.95 -0.74 7.20
CA LEU A 148 -11.73 0.41 8.06
C LEU A 148 -12.99 0.80 8.82
N LEU A 149 -14.16 0.69 8.21
CA LEU A 149 -15.44 0.89 8.89
C LEU A 149 -15.65 -0.16 9.98
N LEU A 150 -15.30 -1.42 9.68
CA LEU A 150 -15.34 -2.51 10.64
C LEU A 150 -14.38 -2.23 11.81
N TRP A 151 -13.13 -1.87 11.52
CA TRP A 151 -12.18 -1.46 12.56
C TRP A 151 -12.74 -0.32 13.43
N ARG A 152 -13.29 0.74 12.83
CA ARG A 152 -13.87 1.86 13.60
C ARG A 152 -15.05 1.46 14.48
N TRP A 153 -15.76 0.39 14.13
CA TRP A 153 -16.91 -0.09 14.89
C TRP A 153 -16.54 -1.11 15.97
N THR A 154 -15.59 -2.00 15.69
CA THR A 154 -15.29 -3.17 16.55
C THR A 154 -13.88 -3.19 17.12
N ASP A 155 -13.06 -2.21 16.76
CA ASP A 155 -11.62 -2.13 17.07
C ASP A 155 -10.75 -3.25 16.46
N ASP A 156 -11.31 -4.06 15.57
CA ASP A 156 -10.60 -5.23 15.00
C ASP A 156 -9.93 -4.91 13.65
N LEU A 157 -8.61 -5.02 13.62
CA LEU A 157 -7.75 -4.74 12.47
C LEU A 157 -7.52 -5.94 11.56
N ARG A 158 -7.99 -7.16 11.88
CA ARG A 158 -7.68 -8.35 11.07
C ARG A 158 -7.97 -8.16 9.59
N LEU A 159 -9.13 -7.60 9.26
CA LEU A 159 -9.53 -7.38 7.86
C LEU A 159 -8.71 -6.25 7.22
N TYR A 160 -8.35 -5.22 7.99
CA TYR A 160 -7.46 -4.14 7.51
C TYR A 160 -6.04 -4.65 7.25
N ALA A 161 -5.49 -5.45 8.16
CA ALA A 161 -4.20 -6.11 8.01
C ALA A 161 -4.19 -6.99 6.76
N TRP A 162 -5.26 -7.74 6.51
CA TRP A 162 -5.43 -8.46 5.25
C TRP A 162 -5.43 -7.52 4.05
N ALA A 163 -6.21 -6.44 4.06
CA ALA A 163 -6.28 -5.47 2.96
C ALA A 163 -4.91 -4.80 2.67
N GLN A 164 -4.07 -4.66 3.71
CA GLN A 164 -2.72 -4.11 3.61
C GLN A 164 -1.69 -5.12 3.09
N PHE A 165 -1.69 -6.35 3.60
CA PHE A 165 -0.61 -7.32 3.35
C PHE A 165 -0.93 -8.33 2.25
N PHE A 166 -2.20 -8.63 1.98
CA PHE A 166 -2.59 -9.54 0.89
C PHE A 166 -2.13 -9.04 -0.49
N PRO A 167 -2.32 -7.75 -0.87
CA PRO A 167 -1.79 -7.22 -2.12
C PRO A 167 -0.28 -7.40 -2.29
N PHE A 168 0.48 -7.28 -1.20
CA PHE A 168 1.93 -7.51 -1.21
C PHE A 168 2.28 -8.97 -1.44
N LEU A 169 1.63 -9.89 -0.72
CA LEU A 169 1.81 -11.33 -0.91
C LEU A 169 1.45 -11.75 -2.35
N ALA A 170 0.31 -11.28 -2.84
CA ALA A 170 -0.16 -11.54 -4.19
C ALA A 170 0.80 -10.97 -5.24
N LEU A 171 1.33 -9.77 -5.04
CA LEU A 171 2.37 -9.18 -5.90
C LEU A 171 3.58 -10.10 -6.03
N VAL A 172 4.14 -10.59 -4.92
CA VAL A 172 5.29 -11.50 -4.92
C VAL A 172 4.98 -12.80 -5.68
N VAL A 173 3.82 -13.40 -5.42
CA VAL A 173 3.37 -14.63 -6.11
C VAL A 173 3.21 -14.38 -7.61
N ILE A 174 2.57 -13.27 -7.99
CA ILE A 174 2.29 -12.94 -9.39
C ILE A 174 3.58 -12.70 -10.16
N LEU A 175 4.53 -11.91 -9.62
CA LEU A 175 5.81 -11.64 -10.28
C LEU A 175 6.67 -12.90 -10.47
N ARG A 176 6.53 -13.88 -9.56
CA ARG A 176 7.26 -15.16 -9.65
C ARG A 176 6.63 -16.12 -10.65
N LEU A 177 5.30 -16.18 -10.72
CA LEU A 177 4.60 -17.21 -11.48
C LEU A 177 4.26 -16.80 -12.91
N PHE A 178 4.03 -15.51 -13.17
CA PHE A 178 3.54 -15.01 -14.44
C PHE A 178 4.56 -14.13 -15.18
N PRO A 179 4.80 -14.40 -16.47
CA PRO A 179 5.77 -13.64 -17.26
C PRO A 179 5.33 -12.17 -17.40
N PRO A 180 6.28 -11.23 -17.49
CA PRO A 180 5.97 -9.83 -17.77
C PRO A 180 5.40 -9.65 -19.19
N LYS A 181 4.33 -8.86 -19.32
CA LYS A 181 3.85 -8.34 -20.62
C LYS A 181 4.51 -7.00 -21.00
N TYR A 182 5.12 -6.33 -20.02
CA TYR A 182 5.78 -5.05 -20.19
C TYR A 182 7.18 -5.06 -19.56
N THR A 183 8.10 -4.28 -20.10
CA THR A 183 9.40 -4.03 -19.48
C THR A 183 9.24 -3.32 -18.14
N GLY A 184 10.22 -3.46 -17.24
CA GLY A 184 10.24 -2.69 -15.99
C GLY A 184 9.91 -3.48 -14.73
N THR A 185 9.87 -4.82 -14.75
CA THR A 185 9.71 -5.68 -13.55
C THR A 185 10.55 -5.21 -12.35
N ARG A 186 11.77 -4.70 -12.59
CA ARG A 186 12.63 -4.15 -11.54
C ARG A 186 11.94 -3.08 -10.68
N TYR A 187 11.06 -2.25 -11.24
CA TYR A 187 10.36 -1.21 -10.49
C TYR A 187 9.29 -1.79 -9.56
N TRP A 188 8.62 -2.88 -9.95
CA TRP A 188 7.75 -3.61 -9.03
C TRP A 188 8.54 -4.19 -7.85
N VAL A 189 9.71 -4.78 -8.13
CA VAL A 189 10.60 -5.32 -7.09
C VAL A 189 11.13 -4.22 -6.17
N ILE A 190 11.57 -3.08 -6.74
CA ILE A 190 12.02 -1.92 -5.98
C ILE A 190 10.89 -1.37 -5.10
N ALA A 191 9.68 -1.21 -5.64
CA ALA A 191 8.53 -0.75 -4.87
C ALA A 191 8.21 -1.69 -3.70
N ALA A 192 8.22 -3.01 -3.95
CA ALA A 192 8.00 -4.01 -2.91
C ALA A 192 9.10 -3.95 -1.83
N ALA A 193 10.37 -3.86 -2.22
CA ALA A 193 11.49 -3.78 -1.29
C ALA A 193 11.44 -2.49 -0.45
N LEU A 194 11.11 -1.35 -1.06
CA LEU A 194 10.97 -0.06 -0.37
C LEU A 194 9.79 -0.05 0.59
N TYR A 195 8.66 -0.68 0.24
CA TYR A 195 7.53 -0.80 1.16
C TYR A 195 7.84 -1.73 2.35
N ALA A 196 8.53 -2.85 2.10
CA ALA A 196 9.03 -3.72 3.18
C ALA A 196 10.01 -2.97 4.09
N LEU A 197 10.91 -2.17 3.51
CA LEU A 197 11.80 -1.28 4.25
C LEU A 197 11.01 -0.26 5.07
N ALA A 198 9.96 0.35 4.52
CA ALA A 198 9.10 1.29 5.27
C ALA A 198 8.49 0.63 6.52
N LYS A 199 7.99 -0.61 6.41
CA LYS A 199 7.47 -1.36 7.56
C LYS A 199 8.53 -1.68 8.61
N LEU A 200 9.76 -1.99 8.17
CA LEU A 200 10.89 -2.19 9.08
C LEU A 200 11.28 -0.90 9.79
N LEU A 201 11.33 0.22 9.08
CA LEU A 201 11.65 1.54 9.63
C LEU A 201 10.59 2.00 10.64
N GLU A 202 9.31 1.74 10.37
CA GLU A 202 8.21 1.97 11.32
C GLU A 202 8.38 1.15 12.60
N PHE A 203 8.72 -0.13 12.48
CA PHE A 203 8.97 -0.99 13.65
C PHE A 203 10.19 -0.55 14.47
N LEU A 204 11.17 0.07 13.82
CA LEU A 204 12.40 0.55 14.45
C LEU A 204 12.33 2.04 14.82
N ASP A 205 11.15 2.66 14.90
CA ASP A 205 11.00 4.11 15.07
C ASP A 205 11.85 4.69 16.21
N GLU A 206 11.61 4.22 17.43
CA GLU A 206 12.34 4.64 18.63
C GLU A 206 13.82 4.28 18.58
N LYS A 207 14.15 3.08 18.06
CA LYS A 207 15.53 2.60 17.96
C LYS A 207 16.37 3.43 17.01
N ILE A 208 15.80 3.87 15.90
CA ILE A 208 16.49 4.75 14.95
C ILE A 208 16.64 6.14 15.58
N TYR A 209 15.58 6.66 16.19
CA TYR A 209 15.60 7.98 16.79
C TYR A 209 16.61 8.07 17.96
N SER A 210 16.80 7.00 18.73
CA SER A 210 17.75 7.00 19.87
C SER A 210 19.22 6.99 19.47
N LEU A 211 19.57 6.69 18.21
CA LEU A 211 20.98 6.71 17.74
C LEU A 211 21.57 8.12 17.60
N GLY A 212 20.73 9.16 17.56
CA GLY A 212 21.22 10.54 17.46
C GLY A 212 20.14 11.62 17.38
N SER A 213 18.85 11.26 17.44
CA SER A 213 17.71 12.18 17.49
C SER A 213 17.62 13.18 16.33
N ILE A 214 18.23 12.86 15.19
CA ILE A 214 18.18 13.67 13.97
C ILE A 214 16.88 13.39 13.23
N VAL A 215 16.59 12.12 12.96
CA VAL A 215 15.41 11.64 12.22
C VAL A 215 14.88 10.36 12.85
N SER A 216 13.56 10.18 12.86
CA SER A 216 12.93 8.97 13.39
C SER A 216 12.74 7.90 12.32
N GLY A 217 12.58 6.64 12.74
CA GLY A 217 12.27 5.57 11.80
C GLY A 217 10.93 5.81 11.08
N HIS A 218 9.96 6.42 11.75
CA HIS A 218 8.66 6.77 11.18
C HIS A 218 8.77 7.87 10.12
N THR A 219 9.64 8.87 10.30
CA THR A 219 9.93 9.83 9.23
C THR A 219 10.55 9.13 8.02
N LEU A 220 11.52 8.24 8.23
CA LEU A 220 12.14 7.46 7.15
C LEU A 220 11.15 6.51 6.49
N LYS A 221 10.15 6.01 7.22
CA LYS A 221 9.07 5.16 6.68
C LYS A 221 8.31 5.88 5.58
N HIS A 222 7.95 7.16 5.78
CA HIS A 222 7.20 7.93 4.80
C HIS A 222 8.03 8.12 3.54
N LEU A 223 9.31 8.46 3.71
CA LEU A 223 10.22 8.65 2.57
C LEU A 223 10.42 7.34 1.78
N ALA A 224 10.59 6.21 2.46
CA ALA A 224 10.73 4.90 1.81
C ALA A 224 9.44 4.49 1.06
N ALA A 225 8.28 4.66 1.68
CA ALA A 225 7.00 4.36 1.05
C ALA A 225 6.68 5.32 -0.11
N ALA A 226 7.01 6.60 0.00
CA ALA A 226 6.87 7.55 -1.11
C ALA A 226 7.85 7.24 -2.26
N ALA A 227 9.06 6.77 -1.95
CA ALA A 227 9.99 6.26 -2.95
C ALA A 227 9.46 4.99 -3.65
N ALA A 228 8.71 4.13 -2.94
CA ALA A 228 8.01 3.01 -3.55
C ALA A 228 6.94 3.49 -4.55
N SER A 229 6.13 4.49 -4.17
CA SER A 229 5.18 5.14 -5.06
C SER A 229 5.87 5.77 -6.28
N LEU A 230 7.03 6.41 -6.08
CA LEU A 230 7.85 6.95 -7.17
C LEU A 230 8.35 5.84 -8.11
N ALA A 231 8.74 4.68 -7.60
CA ALA A 231 9.13 3.55 -8.43
C ALA A 231 7.97 3.07 -9.32
N ILE A 232 6.74 3.04 -8.81
CA ILE A 232 5.55 2.72 -9.60
C ILE A 232 5.26 3.82 -10.63
N LEU A 233 5.41 5.09 -10.27
CA LEU A 233 5.32 6.19 -11.24
C LEU A 233 6.33 6.02 -12.38
N ARG A 234 7.60 5.69 -12.06
CA ARG A 234 8.65 5.45 -13.05
C ARG A 234 8.37 4.22 -13.91
N LEU A 235 7.81 3.15 -13.34
CA LEU A 235 7.34 1.99 -14.09
C LEU A 235 6.37 2.44 -15.19
N LEU A 236 5.29 3.14 -14.82
CA LEU A 236 4.25 3.54 -15.77
C LEU A 236 4.77 4.53 -16.82
N GLN A 237 5.75 5.36 -16.49
CA GLN A 237 6.39 6.29 -17.43
C GLN A 237 7.33 5.62 -18.44
N THR A 238 7.94 4.48 -18.09
CA THR A 238 9.06 3.92 -18.87
C THR A 238 8.78 2.53 -19.42
N ARG A 239 7.73 1.84 -18.96
CA ARG A 239 7.35 0.52 -19.43
C ARG A 239 7.02 0.53 -20.92
N ARG A 240 7.45 -0.51 -21.62
CA ARG A 240 7.16 -0.76 -23.04
C ARG A 240 6.59 -2.17 -23.17
N PRO A 241 5.66 -2.42 -24.10
CA PRO A 241 5.21 -3.77 -24.39
C PRO A 241 6.39 -4.68 -24.74
N ILE A 242 6.41 -5.89 -24.20
CA ILE A 242 7.34 -6.95 -24.62
C ILE A 242 6.66 -7.65 -25.80
N ALA A 243 7.35 -7.76 -26.93
CA ALA A 243 6.83 -8.47 -28.09
C ALA A 243 6.53 -9.95 -27.70
N PRO A 244 5.39 -10.52 -28.16
CA PRO A 244 5.01 -11.89 -27.85
C PRO A 244 6.02 -12.93 -28.36
#